data_AF-A0A9D6PH44-F1
#
_entry.id   AF-A0A9D6PH44-F1
#
_cell.length_a   1.000
_cell.length_b   1.000
_cell.length_c   1.000
_cell.angle_alpha   90.00
_cell.angle_beta   90.00
_cell.angle_gamma   90.00
#
_symmetry.space_group_name_H-M   'P 1'
#
loop_
_entity.id
_entity.type
_entity.pdbx_description
1 polymer ?
#
loop_
_entity_poly.entity_id
_entity_poly.type
_entity_poly.pdbx_seq_one_letter_code
_entity_poly.pdbx_strand_id
1 'polypeptide(L)'
;MSDNLAPLKTFHLSGERTGADLGDVAAQGLRPALFCGYGDVARLRHDYPLILVDDTGGGPVVRSLSDIVDDVLKEIASPGIEGERLRRHVLRLERKIRASVNGGGKQILSQLWLRAESDLLASADEKARPALADSLSHARAALGVDGAIIGCDRDTPVRLLTHAWSAVQADKARRLDDEINILVLRLSNILKADSMKSKEAVGAEILRRSVGTAFETAFDFDAMSRILARSF
;
A
#
# COMPACT_ATOMS: atom_id res chain seq x y z
N MET A 1 -51.31 -6.88 -36.91
CA MET A 1 -50.00 -7.13 -36.27
C MET A 1 -49.01 -5.95 -36.46
N SER A 2 -49.44 -4.80 -36.98
CA SER A 2 -48.60 -3.61 -37.26
C SER A 2 -48.63 -2.52 -36.18
N ASP A 3 -49.65 -2.50 -35.32
CA ASP A 3 -49.94 -1.32 -34.48
C ASP A 3 -49.08 -1.21 -33.21
N ASN A 4 -48.35 -2.27 -32.84
CA ASN A 4 -47.47 -2.27 -31.66
C ASN A 4 -46.07 -1.66 -31.91
N LEU A 5 -45.74 -1.29 -33.15
CA LEU A 5 -44.41 -0.77 -33.52
C LEU A 5 -44.38 0.76 -33.68
N ALA A 6 -45.52 1.40 -33.87
CA ALA A 6 -45.62 2.86 -33.95
C ALA A 6 -45.04 3.58 -32.72
N PRO A 7 -45.28 3.14 -31.47
CA PRO A 7 -44.74 3.81 -30.28
C PRO A 7 -43.21 3.68 -30.19
N LEU A 8 -42.66 2.53 -30.59
CA LEU A 8 -41.22 2.26 -30.58
C LEU A 8 -40.49 3.11 -31.64
N LYS A 9 -41.11 3.32 -32.80
CA LYS A 9 -40.58 4.19 -33.86
C LYS A 9 -40.54 5.65 -33.41
N THR A 10 -41.61 6.13 -32.78
CA THR A 10 -41.67 7.50 -32.23
C THR A 10 -40.63 7.70 -31.14
N PHE A 11 -40.50 6.76 -30.20
CA PHE A 11 -39.47 6.79 -29.16
C PHE A 11 -38.04 6.82 -29.74
N HIS A 12 -37.75 6.00 -30.75
CA HIS A 12 -36.42 5.97 -31.38
C HIS A 12 -36.03 7.29 -32.06
N LEU A 13 -37.01 8.00 -32.64
CA LEU A 13 -36.75 9.23 -33.41
C LEU A 13 -36.82 10.51 -32.57
N SER A 14 -37.63 10.53 -31.51
CA SER A 14 -37.91 11.75 -30.72
C SER A 14 -37.48 11.65 -29.26
N GLY A 15 -37.22 10.44 -28.75
CA GLY A 15 -37.04 10.18 -27.32
C GLY A 15 -38.33 10.28 -26.49
N GLU A 16 -39.46 10.65 -27.10
CA GLU A 16 -40.74 10.79 -26.40
C GLU A 16 -41.33 9.41 -26.10
N ARG A 17 -41.66 9.17 -24.82
CA ARG A 17 -42.29 7.94 -24.37
C ARG A 17 -43.80 8.12 -24.38
N THR A 18 -44.49 7.52 -25.34
CA THR A 18 -45.95 7.36 -25.30
C THR A 18 -46.30 6.12 -24.49
N GLY A 19 -46.55 6.28 -23.19
CA GLY A 19 -46.94 5.23 -22.25
C GLY A 19 -46.91 5.70 -20.80
N ALA A 20 -47.54 4.95 -19.88
CA ALA A 20 -47.44 5.23 -18.45
C ALA A 20 -45.97 5.23 -18.00
N ASP A 21 -45.60 6.21 -17.18
CA ASP A 21 -44.25 6.33 -16.64
C ASP A 21 -43.86 5.01 -15.94
N LEU A 22 -42.66 4.51 -16.21
CA LEU A 22 -42.19 3.22 -15.64
C LEU A 22 -41.90 3.34 -14.14
N GLY A 23 -42.11 4.52 -13.55
CA GLY A 23 -41.72 4.84 -12.18
C GLY A 23 -40.21 4.74 -12.02
N ASP A 24 -39.76 4.62 -10.78
CA ASP A 24 -38.35 4.37 -10.49
C ASP A 24 -37.97 2.92 -10.90
N VAL A 25 -37.49 2.77 -12.13
CA VAL A 25 -37.01 1.50 -12.70
C VAL A 25 -35.90 0.88 -11.84
N ALA A 26 -35.09 1.71 -11.15
CA ALA A 26 -34.03 1.24 -10.27
C ALA A 26 -34.61 0.60 -9.00
N ALA A 27 -35.68 1.16 -8.44
CA ALA A 27 -36.39 0.57 -7.29
C ALA A 27 -37.03 -0.80 -7.61
N GLN A 28 -37.29 -1.08 -8.88
CA GLN A 28 -37.82 -2.37 -9.35
C GLN A 28 -36.72 -3.41 -9.64
N GLY A 29 -35.45 -3.06 -9.44
CA GLY A 29 -34.31 -3.94 -9.76
C GLY A 29 -34.16 -4.25 -11.25
N LEU A 30 -34.88 -3.51 -12.11
CA LEU A 30 -34.85 -3.67 -13.56
C LEU A 30 -33.72 -2.83 -14.13
N ARG A 31 -33.05 -3.37 -15.15
CA ARG A 31 -31.93 -2.71 -15.83
C ARG A 31 -32.08 -2.82 -17.35
N PRO A 32 -31.69 -1.79 -18.13
CA PRO A 32 -31.75 -1.86 -19.58
C PRO A 32 -31.00 -3.08 -20.12
N ALA A 33 -31.54 -3.75 -21.13
CA ALA A 33 -30.97 -4.97 -21.70
C ALA A 33 -29.51 -4.78 -22.16
N LEU A 34 -29.16 -3.60 -22.67
CA LEU A 34 -27.80 -3.23 -23.05
C LEU A 34 -26.82 -3.30 -21.86
N PHE A 35 -27.30 -3.04 -20.65
CA PHE A 35 -26.50 -3.10 -19.42
C PHE A 35 -26.64 -4.43 -18.67
N CYS A 36 -27.40 -5.39 -19.20
CA CYS A 36 -27.56 -6.70 -18.55
C CYS A 36 -26.21 -7.43 -18.39
N GLY A 37 -25.31 -7.31 -19.38
CA GLY A 37 -23.96 -7.89 -19.33
C GLY A 37 -23.02 -7.19 -18.34
N TYR A 38 -23.30 -5.93 -18.00
CA TYR A 38 -22.53 -5.10 -17.07
C TYR A 38 -23.11 -5.10 -15.64
N GLY A 39 -24.18 -5.88 -15.44
CA GLY A 39 -24.90 -5.93 -14.19
C GLY A 39 -24.18 -6.63 -13.04
N ASP A 40 -23.11 -7.36 -13.34
CA ASP A 40 -22.18 -7.92 -12.36
C ASP A 40 -20.80 -7.28 -12.57
N VAL A 41 -20.57 -6.20 -11.84
CA VAL A 41 -19.35 -5.39 -11.95
C VAL A 41 -18.11 -6.20 -11.55
N ALA A 42 -18.25 -7.27 -10.75
CA ALA A 42 -17.12 -8.15 -10.42
C ALA A 42 -16.57 -8.92 -11.62
N ARG A 43 -17.35 -9.08 -12.70
CA ARG A 43 -16.90 -9.69 -13.95
C ARG A 43 -16.04 -8.75 -14.79
N LEU A 44 -16.18 -7.43 -14.58
CA LEU A 44 -15.42 -6.43 -15.30
C LEU A 44 -14.09 -6.19 -14.60
N ARG A 45 -13.02 -6.15 -15.39
CA ARG A 45 -11.71 -5.72 -14.90
C ARG A 45 -11.67 -4.20 -14.91
N HIS A 46 -11.87 -3.62 -13.75
CA HIS A 46 -11.87 -2.18 -13.48
C HIS A 46 -10.99 -1.90 -12.25
N ASP A 47 -10.82 -0.63 -11.89
CA ASP A 47 -9.84 -0.22 -10.89
C ASP A 47 -10.13 -0.70 -9.46
N TYR A 48 -11.37 -1.12 -9.15
CA TYR A 48 -11.70 -1.77 -7.88
C TYR A 48 -11.60 -3.28 -7.97
N PRO A 49 -11.21 -3.99 -6.91
CA PRO A 49 -10.97 -3.48 -5.56
C PRO A 49 -9.61 -2.79 -5.42
N LEU A 50 -9.54 -1.84 -4.49
CA LEU A 50 -8.31 -1.12 -4.14
C LEU A 50 -7.66 -1.79 -2.92
N ILE A 51 -6.33 -1.71 -2.84
CA ILE A 51 -5.51 -2.18 -1.75
C ILE A 51 -4.91 -0.95 -1.07
N LEU A 52 -5.19 -0.83 0.23
CA LEU A 52 -4.61 0.16 1.14
C LEU A 52 -3.31 -0.43 1.68
N VAL A 53 -2.17 0.07 1.21
CA VAL A 53 -0.85 -0.53 1.42
C VAL A 53 -0.31 -0.16 2.81
N ASP A 54 0.03 -1.17 3.61
CA ASP A 54 0.43 -0.96 5.01
C ASP A 54 1.82 -0.32 5.17
N ASP A 55 2.73 -0.52 4.21
CA ASP A 55 4.09 0.02 4.24
C ASP A 55 4.37 0.94 3.04
N THR A 56 4.51 2.24 3.33
CA THR A 56 4.85 3.25 2.33
C THR A 56 6.31 3.67 2.53
N GLY A 57 7.21 2.75 2.16
CA GLY A 57 8.64 3.02 1.89
C GLY A 57 8.83 3.89 0.65
N GLY A 58 8.08 4.99 0.54
CA GLY A 58 8.05 5.90 -0.62
C GLY A 58 7.17 5.46 -1.79
N GLY A 59 6.52 4.29 -1.70
CA GLY A 59 5.61 3.78 -2.73
C GLY A 59 4.19 4.37 -2.68
N PRO A 60 3.33 4.03 -3.66
CA PRO A 60 1.93 4.46 -3.66
C PRO A 60 1.18 3.88 -2.47
N VAL A 61 0.48 4.75 -1.74
CA VAL A 61 -0.35 4.41 -0.56
C VAL A 61 -1.54 3.51 -0.93
N VAL A 62 -1.99 3.59 -2.18
CA VAL A 62 -3.16 2.88 -2.69
C VAL A 62 -2.83 2.31 -4.06
N ARG A 63 -3.21 1.06 -4.29
CA ARG A 63 -3.06 0.39 -5.59
C ARG A 63 -4.31 -0.37 -5.97
N SER A 64 -4.60 -0.52 -7.27
CA SER A 64 -5.67 -1.42 -7.70
C SER A 64 -5.21 -2.88 -7.66
N LEU A 65 -6.15 -3.81 -7.47
CA LEU A 65 -5.87 -5.24 -7.59
C LEU A 65 -5.38 -5.59 -9.00
N SER A 66 -5.92 -4.92 -10.03
CA SER A 66 -5.46 -5.13 -11.41
C SER A 66 -4.00 -4.76 -11.58
N ASP A 67 -3.54 -3.63 -11.06
CA ASP A 67 -2.14 -3.21 -11.18
C ASP A 67 -1.20 -4.18 -10.47
N ILE A 68 -1.59 -4.65 -9.27
CA ILE A 68 -0.80 -5.64 -8.52
C ILE A 68 -0.70 -6.94 -9.33
N VAL A 69 -1.82 -7.43 -9.86
CA VAL A 69 -1.85 -8.65 -10.68
C VAL A 69 -1.07 -8.48 -11.98
N ASP A 70 -1.16 -7.32 -12.63
CA ASP A 70 -0.40 -7.03 -13.85
C ASP A 70 1.10 -7.01 -13.58
N ASP A 71 1.55 -6.45 -12.46
CA ASP A 71 2.96 -6.46 -12.09
C ASP A 71 3.46 -7.86 -11.74
N VAL A 72 2.68 -8.62 -10.96
CA VAL A 72 2.96 -10.04 -10.71
C VAL A 72 3.11 -10.77 -12.04
N LEU A 73 2.16 -10.62 -12.96
CA LEU A 73 2.20 -11.27 -14.27
C LEU A 73 3.38 -10.84 -15.15
N LYS A 74 3.81 -9.57 -15.10
CA LYS A 74 5.01 -9.11 -15.81
C LYS A 74 6.27 -9.81 -15.30
N GLU A 75 6.33 -10.13 -14.02
CA GLU A 75 7.46 -10.80 -13.39
C GLU A 75 7.52 -12.30 -13.74
N ILE A 76 6.38 -12.99 -13.69
CA ILE A 76 6.34 -14.47 -13.73
C ILE A 76 5.89 -15.05 -15.08
N ALA A 77 5.18 -14.30 -15.93
CA ALA A 77 4.58 -14.81 -17.16
C ALA A 77 5.34 -14.37 -18.42
N SER A 78 6.48 -15.02 -18.68
CA SER A 78 7.25 -14.86 -19.92
C SER A 78 6.44 -15.26 -21.17
N PRO A 79 6.70 -14.67 -22.35
CA PRO A 79 6.03 -15.07 -23.59
C PRO A 79 6.21 -16.56 -23.90
N GLY A 80 5.09 -17.27 -24.14
CA GLY A 80 5.10 -18.70 -24.45
C GLY A 80 3.87 -19.43 -23.89
N ILE A 81 3.79 -20.73 -24.15
CA ILE A 81 2.67 -21.59 -23.71
C ILE A 81 2.56 -21.61 -22.18
N GLU A 82 3.69 -21.77 -21.49
CA GLU A 82 3.73 -21.83 -20.03
C GLU A 82 3.32 -20.50 -19.38
N GLY A 83 3.80 -19.37 -19.90
CA GLY A 83 3.41 -18.05 -19.40
C GLY A 83 1.94 -17.72 -19.67
N GLU A 84 1.39 -18.14 -20.81
CA GLU A 84 -0.04 -17.97 -21.09
C GLU A 84 -0.91 -18.85 -20.18
N ARG A 85 -0.47 -20.07 -19.86
CA ARG A 85 -1.11 -20.90 -18.83
C ARG A 85 -1.14 -20.18 -17.48
N LEU A 86 0.00 -19.65 -17.07
CA LEU A 86 0.15 -18.94 -15.81
C LEU A 86 -0.75 -17.70 -15.76
N ARG A 87 -0.77 -16.92 -16.85
CA ARG A 87 -1.66 -15.76 -17.01
C ARG A 87 -3.12 -16.14 -16.85
N ARG A 88 -3.59 -17.22 -17.47
CA ARG A 88 -4.97 -17.70 -17.31
C ARG A 88 -5.29 -18.09 -15.88
N HIS A 89 -4.38 -18.79 -15.19
CA HIS A 89 -4.58 -19.22 -13.80
C HIS A 89 -4.66 -18.02 -12.85
N VAL A 90 -3.75 -17.06 -12.98
CA VAL A 90 -3.71 -15.86 -12.14
C VAL A 90 -4.90 -14.93 -12.41
N LEU A 91 -5.31 -14.73 -13.66
CA LEU A 91 -6.52 -13.95 -13.97
C LEU A 91 -7.81 -14.64 -13.48
N ARG A 92 -7.83 -15.97 -13.43
CA ARG A 92 -8.93 -16.71 -12.79
C ARG A 92 -8.95 -16.49 -11.27
N LEU A 93 -7.77 -16.44 -10.63
CA LEU A 93 -7.64 -16.07 -9.22
C LEU A 93 -8.10 -14.63 -8.96
N GLU A 94 -7.66 -13.66 -9.78
CA GLU A 94 -8.09 -12.25 -9.68
C GLU A 94 -9.62 -12.14 -9.69
N ARG A 95 -10.28 -12.84 -10.62
CA ARG A 95 -11.75 -12.84 -10.72
C ARG A 95 -12.41 -13.41 -9.46
N LYS A 96 -11.84 -14.48 -8.89
CA LYS A 96 -12.35 -15.09 -7.66
C LYS A 96 -12.19 -14.14 -6.47
N ILE A 97 -11.05 -13.44 -6.37
CA ILE A 97 -10.83 -12.42 -5.34
C ILE A 97 -11.86 -11.28 -5.47
N ARG A 98 -12.07 -10.75 -6.68
CA ARG A 98 -13.07 -9.69 -6.93
C ARG A 98 -14.48 -10.08 -6.46
N ALA A 99 -14.90 -11.30 -6.77
CA ALA A 99 -16.21 -11.80 -6.34
C ALA A 99 -16.35 -11.86 -4.81
N SER A 100 -15.27 -12.14 -4.08
CA SER A 100 -15.27 -12.24 -2.61
C SER A 100 -15.28 -10.89 -1.89
N VAL A 101 -14.80 -9.81 -2.52
CA VAL A 101 -14.67 -8.48 -1.89
C VAL A 101 -16.00 -7.74 -1.77
N ASN A 102 -16.95 -8.00 -2.68
CA ASN A 102 -18.24 -7.30 -2.75
C ASN A 102 -19.17 -7.55 -1.52
N GLY A 103 -18.73 -8.30 -0.51
CA GLY A 103 -19.46 -8.57 0.74
C GLY A 103 -19.25 -7.56 1.87
N GLY A 104 -18.50 -6.46 1.66
CA GLY A 104 -18.47 -5.32 2.59
C GLY A 104 -17.67 -5.52 3.89
N GLY A 105 -16.62 -6.35 3.89
CA GLY A 105 -15.75 -6.56 5.05
C GLY A 105 -14.38 -5.90 4.92
N LYS A 106 -13.77 -5.48 6.04
CA LYS A 106 -12.32 -5.22 6.09
C LYS A 106 -11.60 -6.56 6.00
N GLN A 107 -10.91 -6.79 4.89
CA GLN A 107 -10.15 -8.01 4.65
C GLN A 107 -8.74 -7.66 4.19
N ILE A 108 -7.81 -8.58 4.40
CA ILE A 108 -6.41 -8.43 4.02
C ILE A 108 -6.18 -9.20 2.72
N LEU A 109 -5.39 -8.64 1.79
CA LEU A 109 -5.14 -9.23 0.48
C LEU A 109 -4.56 -10.65 0.61
N SER A 110 -3.51 -10.84 1.41
CA SER A 110 -2.88 -12.16 1.62
C SER A 110 -3.88 -13.23 2.08
N GLN A 111 -4.77 -12.89 3.01
CA GLN A 111 -5.80 -13.82 3.50
C GLN A 111 -6.83 -14.16 2.43
N LEU A 112 -7.27 -13.16 1.65
CA LEU A 112 -8.19 -13.39 0.53
C LEU A 112 -7.57 -14.21 -0.58
N TRP A 113 -6.29 -13.99 -0.86
CA TRP A 113 -5.52 -14.74 -1.84
C TRP A 113 -5.48 -16.23 -1.47
N LEU A 114 -5.12 -16.54 -0.22
CA LEU A 114 -5.09 -17.92 0.29
C LEU A 114 -6.45 -18.60 0.19
N ARG A 115 -7.54 -17.90 0.56
CA ARG A 115 -8.90 -18.44 0.46
C ARG A 115 -9.30 -18.69 -0.99
N ALA A 116 -9.07 -17.72 -1.88
CA ALA A 116 -9.40 -17.83 -3.29
C ALA A 116 -8.61 -18.97 -3.98
N GLU A 117 -7.34 -19.15 -3.62
CA GLU A 117 -6.54 -20.26 -4.08
C GLU A 117 -7.06 -21.61 -3.60
N SER A 118 -7.36 -21.73 -2.30
CA SER A 118 -7.91 -22.96 -1.72
C SER A 118 -9.20 -23.38 -2.41
N ASP A 119 -10.12 -22.41 -2.62
CA ASP A 119 -11.36 -22.63 -3.35
C ASP A 119 -11.13 -23.10 -4.79
N LEU A 120 -10.17 -22.48 -5.49
CA LEU A 120 -9.88 -22.82 -6.87
C LEU A 120 -9.30 -24.24 -6.98
N LEU A 121 -8.39 -24.62 -6.07
CA LEU A 121 -7.80 -25.96 -6.02
C LEU A 121 -8.83 -27.03 -5.68
N ALA A 122 -9.77 -26.73 -4.77
CA ALA A 122 -10.87 -27.62 -4.43
C ALA A 122 -11.81 -27.87 -5.62
N SER A 123 -12.03 -26.85 -6.46
CA SER A 123 -12.85 -26.94 -7.67
C SER A 123 -12.13 -27.48 -8.91
N ALA A 124 -10.82 -27.73 -8.82
CA ALA A 124 -10.01 -28.10 -9.98
C ALA A 124 -10.02 -29.62 -10.22
N ASP A 125 -9.98 -30.00 -11.50
CA ASP A 125 -9.80 -31.39 -11.93
C ASP A 125 -8.49 -31.96 -11.40
N GLU A 126 -8.51 -33.23 -11.00
CA GLU A 126 -7.35 -33.90 -10.38
C GLU A 126 -6.10 -33.89 -11.27
N LYS A 127 -6.27 -33.98 -12.60
CA LYS A 127 -5.17 -33.90 -13.57
C LYS A 127 -4.58 -32.49 -13.72
N ALA A 128 -5.39 -31.45 -13.56
CA ALA A 128 -4.99 -30.06 -13.75
C ALA A 128 -4.55 -29.38 -12.44
N ARG A 129 -4.94 -29.95 -11.29
CA ARG A 129 -4.67 -29.42 -9.95
C ARG A 129 -3.17 -29.18 -9.66
N PRO A 130 -2.23 -30.07 -10.03
CA PRO A 130 -0.80 -29.83 -9.76
C PRO A 130 -0.27 -28.60 -10.51
N ALA A 131 -0.59 -28.48 -11.81
CA ALA A 131 -0.16 -27.34 -12.62
C ALA A 131 -0.80 -26.02 -12.16
N LEU A 132 -2.04 -26.07 -11.68
CA LEU A 132 -2.72 -24.93 -11.08
C LEU A 132 -2.04 -24.52 -9.76
N ALA A 133 -1.79 -25.47 -8.85
CA ALA A 133 -1.13 -25.21 -7.57
C ALA A 133 0.26 -24.60 -7.77
N ASP A 134 1.03 -25.13 -8.72
CA ASP A 134 2.33 -24.59 -9.09
C ASP A 134 2.23 -23.14 -9.62
N SER A 135 1.27 -22.86 -10.50
CA SER A 135 1.08 -21.50 -11.02
C SER A 135 0.70 -20.50 -9.91
N LEU A 136 -0.15 -20.92 -8.97
CA LEU A 136 -0.64 -20.06 -7.89
C LEU A 136 0.43 -19.85 -6.80
N SER A 137 1.28 -20.83 -6.55
CA SER A 137 2.42 -20.69 -5.62
C SER A 137 3.46 -19.69 -6.15
N HIS A 138 3.79 -19.75 -7.44
CA HIS A 138 4.67 -18.77 -8.09
C HIS A 138 4.09 -17.35 -8.01
N ALA A 139 2.80 -17.21 -8.30
CA ALA A 139 2.13 -15.91 -8.22
C ALA A 139 2.08 -15.35 -6.79
N ARG A 140 1.93 -16.22 -5.78
CA ARG A 140 1.99 -15.81 -4.37
C ARG A 140 3.40 -15.40 -3.96
N ALA A 141 4.43 -16.12 -4.42
CA ALA A 141 5.81 -15.79 -4.10
C ALA A 141 6.23 -14.43 -4.68
N ALA A 142 5.69 -14.05 -5.84
CA ALA A 142 5.89 -12.73 -6.46
C ALA A 142 5.02 -11.62 -5.84
N LEU A 143 4.14 -11.92 -4.88
CA LEU A 143 3.31 -10.90 -4.23
C LEU A 143 4.14 -10.08 -3.24
N GLY A 144 4.69 -8.96 -3.69
CA GLY A 144 5.51 -8.06 -2.88
C GLY A 144 4.75 -7.03 -2.04
N VAL A 145 3.42 -7.02 -2.10
CA VAL A 145 2.57 -6.00 -1.44
C VAL A 145 1.43 -6.68 -0.70
N ASP A 146 1.17 -6.26 0.53
CA ASP A 146 -0.01 -6.63 1.29
C ASP A 146 -0.71 -5.40 1.86
N GLY A 147 -1.96 -5.58 2.27
CA GLY A 147 -2.76 -4.50 2.81
C GLY A 147 -4.25 -4.79 2.85
N ALA A 148 -5.00 -3.83 3.39
CA ALA A 148 -6.45 -3.95 3.46
C ALA A 148 -7.08 -3.75 2.08
N ILE A 149 -7.88 -4.72 1.64
CA ILE A 149 -8.62 -4.66 0.39
C ILE A 149 -10.00 -4.01 0.61
N ILE A 150 -10.37 -3.10 -0.30
CA ILE A 150 -11.63 -2.35 -0.27
C ILE A 150 -12.35 -2.51 -1.61
N GLY A 151 -13.63 -2.84 -1.55
CA GLY A 151 -14.49 -2.95 -2.73
C GLY A 151 -14.94 -1.57 -3.23
N CYS A 152 -15.89 -1.56 -4.15
CA CYS A 152 -16.64 -0.36 -4.52
C CYS A 152 -17.94 -0.34 -3.71
N ASP A 153 -17.86 0.16 -2.47
CA ASP A 153 -18.98 0.24 -1.53
C ASP A 153 -19.18 1.68 -1.00
N ARG A 154 -20.23 1.89 -0.21
CA ARG A 154 -20.57 3.22 0.34
C ARG A 154 -19.50 3.77 1.29
N ASP A 155 -18.76 2.90 1.97
CA ASP A 155 -17.78 3.27 3.01
C ASP A 155 -16.36 3.47 2.41
N THR A 156 -16.18 3.09 1.15
CA THR A 156 -14.93 3.16 0.39
C THR A 156 -14.29 4.55 0.45
N PRO A 157 -15.00 5.68 0.21
CA PRO A 157 -14.38 7.00 0.25
C PRO A 157 -13.80 7.34 1.64
N VAL A 158 -14.51 6.97 2.71
CA VAL A 158 -14.08 7.25 4.09
C VAL A 158 -12.84 6.41 4.42
N ARG A 159 -12.85 5.11 4.07
CA ARG A 159 -11.71 4.21 4.30
C ARG A 159 -10.47 4.66 3.53
N LEU A 160 -10.64 5.02 2.26
CA LEU A 160 -9.58 5.51 1.39
C LEU A 160 -8.95 6.80 1.94
N LEU A 161 -9.78 7.80 2.26
CA LEU A 161 -9.31 9.09 2.76
C LEU A 161 -8.62 8.94 4.12
N THR A 162 -9.19 8.12 5.01
CA THR A 162 -8.61 7.88 6.35
C THR A 162 -7.23 7.23 6.24
N HIS A 163 -7.07 6.24 5.35
CA HIS A 163 -5.80 5.58 5.14
C HIS A 163 -4.77 6.51 4.49
N ALA A 164 -5.14 7.22 3.42
CA ALA A 164 -4.27 8.19 2.77
C ALA A 164 -3.81 9.30 3.74
N TRP A 165 -4.73 9.83 4.54
CA TRP A 165 -4.42 10.81 5.57
C TRP A 165 -3.46 10.26 6.61
N SER A 166 -3.73 9.05 7.12
CA SER A 166 -2.87 8.40 8.13
C SER A 166 -1.46 8.16 7.60
N ALA A 167 -1.31 7.73 6.34
CA ALA A 167 -0.01 7.56 5.70
C ALA A 167 0.76 8.87 5.60
N VAL A 168 0.09 9.97 5.19
CA VAL A 168 0.71 11.30 5.13
C VAL A 168 1.14 11.79 6.53
N GLN A 169 0.32 11.55 7.55
CA GLN A 169 0.68 11.94 8.93
C GLN A 169 1.83 11.10 9.48
N ALA A 170 1.86 9.79 9.21
CA ALA A 170 2.98 8.93 9.56
C ALA A 170 4.28 9.40 8.89
N ASP A 171 4.23 9.80 7.61
CA ASP A 171 5.40 10.33 6.92
C ASP A 171 5.90 11.65 7.52
N LYS A 172 4.99 12.57 7.84
CA LYS A 172 5.35 13.81 8.55
C LYS A 172 5.96 13.54 9.92
N ALA A 173 5.40 12.59 10.68
CA ALA A 173 5.92 12.22 11.98
C ALA A 173 7.33 11.63 11.88
N ARG A 174 7.61 10.76 10.90
CA ARG A 174 8.96 10.24 10.64
C ARG A 174 9.96 11.35 10.35
N ARG A 175 9.62 12.29 9.45
CA ARG A 175 10.50 13.41 9.10
C ARG A 175 10.80 14.31 10.31
N LEU A 176 9.79 14.56 11.14
CA LEU A 176 9.97 15.33 12.38
C LEU A 176 10.87 14.59 13.36
N ASP A 177 10.69 13.28 13.52
CA ASP A 177 11.54 12.46 14.38
C ASP A 177 13.00 12.48 13.91
N ASP A 178 13.25 12.33 12.61
CA ASP A 178 14.58 12.45 12.01
C ASP A 178 15.22 13.82 12.31
N GLU A 179 14.46 14.91 12.18
CA GLU A 179 14.95 16.26 12.48
C GLU A 179 15.26 16.43 13.97
N ILE A 180 14.39 15.96 14.85
CA ILE A 180 14.62 15.97 16.31
C ILE A 180 15.89 15.19 16.65
N ASN A 181 16.08 14.00 16.08
CA ASN A 181 17.27 13.18 16.31
C ASN A 181 18.55 13.91 15.86
N ILE A 182 18.51 14.60 14.71
CA ILE A 182 19.64 15.43 14.25
C ILE A 182 19.90 16.59 15.23
N LEU A 183 18.86 17.27 15.70
CA LEU A 183 18.98 18.39 16.64
C LEU A 183 19.54 17.93 17.99
N VAL A 184 19.08 16.78 18.50
CA VAL A 184 19.62 16.15 19.72
C VAL A 184 21.12 15.89 19.56
N LEU A 185 21.54 15.26 18.46
CA LEU A 185 22.97 15.00 18.20
C LEU A 185 23.79 16.30 18.14
N ARG A 186 23.28 17.34 17.47
CA ARG A 186 23.96 18.64 17.38
C ARG A 186 24.08 19.30 18.75
N LEU A 187 23.00 19.33 19.52
CA LEU A 187 23.01 19.91 20.86
C LEU A 187 23.95 19.15 21.79
N SER A 188 23.92 17.81 21.77
CA SER A 188 24.87 16.99 22.54
C SER A 188 26.33 17.29 22.17
N ASN A 189 26.63 17.50 20.89
CA ASN A 189 27.98 17.87 20.45
C ASN A 189 28.38 19.28 20.92
N ILE A 190 27.47 20.24 20.87
CA ILE A 190 27.71 21.60 21.38
C ILE A 190 27.98 21.56 22.88
N LEU A 191 27.12 20.89 23.65
CA LEU A 191 27.27 20.76 25.10
C LEU A 191 28.57 20.03 25.47
N LYS A 192 28.94 18.99 24.71
CA LYS A 192 30.22 18.30 24.89
C LYS A 192 31.41 19.24 24.61
N ALA A 193 31.36 20.00 23.52
CA ALA A 193 32.41 20.97 23.19
C ALA A 193 32.51 22.09 24.24
N ASP A 194 31.39 22.57 24.76
CA ASP A 194 31.34 23.56 25.83
C ASP A 194 31.89 22.98 27.15
N SER A 195 31.50 21.75 27.51
CA SER A 195 32.05 21.07 28.69
C SER A 195 33.57 20.91 28.59
N MET A 196 34.12 20.63 27.41
CA MET A 196 35.57 20.52 27.18
C MET A 196 36.29 21.86 27.31
N LYS A 197 35.59 22.98 27.13
CA LYS A 197 36.13 24.34 27.31
C LYS A 197 35.88 24.90 28.71
N SER A 198 35.05 24.24 29.52
CA SER A 198 34.76 24.66 30.88
C SER A 198 35.99 24.57 31.80
N LYS A 199 36.03 25.42 32.83
CA LYS A 199 37.10 25.43 33.85
C LYS A 199 37.28 24.08 34.54
N GLU A 200 36.22 23.28 34.60
CA GLU A 200 36.20 21.94 35.19
C GLU A 200 36.92 20.91 34.29
N ALA A 201 36.84 21.03 32.96
CA ALA A 201 37.55 20.15 32.02
C ALA A 201 39.04 20.51 31.84
N VAL A 202 39.44 21.72 32.24
CA VAL A 202 40.82 22.21 32.17
C VAL A 202 41.51 22.19 33.55
N GLY A 203 40.95 21.44 34.50
CA GLY A 203 41.58 21.18 35.80
C GLY A 203 42.91 20.44 35.64
N ALA A 204 43.87 20.77 36.50
CA ALA A 204 45.22 20.20 36.48
C ALA A 204 45.22 18.66 36.41
N GLU A 205 44.28 18.01 37.10
CA GLU A 205 44.19 16.55 37.16
C GLU A 205 43.68 15.90 35.86
N ILE A 206 42.79 16.56 35.14
CA ILE A 206 42.31 16.07 33.83
C ILE A 206 43.40 16.25 32.77
N LEU A 207 44.14 17.38 32.82
CA LEU A 207 45.29 17.63 31.94
C LEU A 207 46.37 16.56 32.15
N ARG A 208 46.70 16.26 33.41
CA ARG A 208 47.66 15.21 33.79
C ARG A 208 47.26 13.83 33.26
N ARG A 209 45.97 13.49 33.36
CA ARG A 209 45.41 12.23 32.84
C ARG A 209 45.38 12.15 31.31
N SER A 210 45.25 13.28 30.61
CA SER A 210 45.19 13.35 29.14
C SER A 210 46.56 13.27 28.45
N VAL A 211 47.61 13.83 29.08
CA VAL A 211 49.00 13.82 28.58
C VAL A 211 49.71 12.49 28.88
N GLY A 212 49.22 11.76 29.89
CA GLY A 212 49.79 10.49 30.32
C GLY A 212 51.06 10.66 31.15
N THR A 213 51.50 9.59 31.81
CA THR A 213 52.62 9.61 32.78
C THR A 213 53.99 9.83 32.14
N ALA A 214 54.10 9.77 30.82
CA ALA A 214 55.38 9.87 30.09
C ALA A 214 56.01 11.28 30.12
N PHE A 215 55.21 12.33 30.30
CA PHE A 215 55.68 13.73 30.32
C PHE A 215 55.33 14.45 31.62
N GLU A 216 55.05 13.70 32.69
CA GLU A 216 54.49 14.22 33.92
C GLU A 216 55.43 15.18 34.68
N THR A 217 56.75 15.03 34.48
CA THR A 217 57.79 15.89 35.06
C THR A 217 58.19 17.06 34.17
N ALA A 218 57.75 17.08 32.91
CA ALA A 218 58.10 18.11 31.93
C ALA A 218 57.12 19.30 31.93
N PHE A 219 55.92 19.13 32.50
CA PHE A 219 54.86 20.14 32.51
C PHE A 219 54.36 20.45 33.93
N ASP A 220 54.17 21.75 34.24
CA ASP A 220 53.46 22.21 35.44
C ASP A 220 51.96 22.35 35.11
N PHE A 221 51.20 21.30 35.39
CA PHE A 221 49.77 21.21 35.08
C PHE A 221 48.92 22.20 35.89
N ASP A 222 49.36 22.62 37.08
CA ASP A 222 48.69 23.63 37.90
C ASP A 222 48.89 25.05 37.34
N ALA A 223 50.06 25.34 36.78
CA ALA A 223 50.32 26.58 36.04
C ALA A 223 49.55 26.62 34.72
N MET A 224 49.54 25.51 33.95
CA MET A 224 48.79 25.42 32.69
C MET A 224 47.27 25.57 32.90
N SER A 225 46.72 24.91 33.92
CA SER A 225 45.30 25.04 34.29
C SER A 225 44.92 26.49 34.60
N ARG A 226 45.75 27.22 35.36
CA ARG A 226 45.53 28.65 35.68
C ARG A 226 45.60 29.57 34.48
N ILE A 227 46.48 29.30 33.51
CA ILE A 227 46.62 30.10 32.29
C ILE A 227 45.40 29.88 31.39
N LEU A 228 45.01 28.63 31.18
CA LEU A 228 43.86 28.30 30.33
C LEU A 228 42.53 28.75 30.97
N ALA A 229 42.38 28.65 32.29
CA ALA A 229 41.21 29.18 33.01
C ALA A 229 41.07 30.71 32.96
N ARG A 230 42.12 31.42 32.50
CA ARG A 230 42.15 32.88 32.28
C ARG A 230 41.87 33.27 30.84
N SER A 231 41.99 32.35 29.87
CA SER A 231 41.74 32.61 28.45
C SER A 231 40.31 32.30 27.99
N PHE A 232 39.51 31.66 28.85
CA PHE A 232 38.06 31.44 28.70
C PHE A 232 37.30 32.36 29.66
#